data_AF-A0A0S7EI06-F1
#
_entry.id   AF-A0A0S7EI06-F1
#
_cell.length_a   1.000
_cell.length_b   1.000
_cell.length_c   1.000
_cell.angle_alpha   90.00
_cell.angle_beta   90.00
_cell.angle_gamma   90.00
#
_symmetry.space_group_name_H-M   'P 1'
#
loop_
_entity.id
_entity.type
_entity.pdbx_description
1 polymer ?
#
loop_
_entity_poly.entity_id
_entity_poly.type
_entity_poly.pdbx_seq_one_letter_code
_entity_poly.pdbx_strand_id
1 'polypeptide(L)'
;GDPSLHFYMNKTFDFVSRLQVCQSPDCGKCTACKDMIKFGGSGKSKQACKQRRCPNLAVKEAEDDENIEEEDVPAEKTKKVLQTKKKRQTQSKVAWVGEPVETVGKRQYYKKVSLNDEVLEVGDCVSVSSEDPSTPLYLARITSLWEDNNGKMFHAHWFLRGIHTVLGESSDPLELVIVDECEDMLLNYVQGKVNVMYKAPSDNWFMEGGVDVDLKVIDDDGKSFFYQFWYDTEFARFETPPKTEQSTDCKFRLCGSCVRTKERDEQEVPRAFEPLQNEDSDNKALYAFACFKGEQF
;
A
#
# COMPACT_ATOMS: atom_id res chain seq x y z
N GLY A 1 -13.09 -26.33 23.03
CA GLY A 1 -14.36 -25.59 23.01
C GLY A 1 -14.86 -25.50 24.42
N ASP A 2 -14.79 -24.31 25.00
CA ASP A 2 -15.21 -24.07 26.38
C ASP A 2 -16.75 -24.27 26.50
N PRO A 3 -17.24 -25.18 27.37
CA PRO A 3 -18.67 -25.44 27.55
C PRO A 3 -19.46 -24.24 28.07
N SER A 4 -18.78 -23.22 28.63
CA SER A 4 -19.40 -22.04 29.23
C SER A 4 -19.96 -21.05 28.19
N LEU A 5 -19.31 -20.87 27.04
CA LEU A 5 -19.81 -20.03 25.94
C LEU A 5 -21.10 -20.60 25.32
N HIS A 6 -21.17 -21.93 25.17
CA HIS A 6 -22.33 -22.59 24.57
C HIS A 6 -23.59 -22.49 25.43
N PHE A 7 -23.44 -22.26 26.74
CA PHE A 7 -24.53 -22.07 27.69
C PHE A 7 -25.04 -20.62 27.72
N TYR A 8 -24.17 -19.64 27.50
CA TYR A 8 -24.54 -18.22 27.44
C TYR A 8 -25.31 -17.86 26.15
N MET A 9 -24.90 -18.40 24.99
CA MET A 9 -25.62 -18.18 23.72
C MET A 9 -27.01 -18.84 23.68
N ASN A 10 -27.17 -20.02 24.30
CA ASN A 10 -28.46 -20.71 24.33
C ASN A 10 -29.48 -20.04 25.26
N LYS A 11 -29.05 -19.37 26.34
CA LYS A 11 -29.97 -18.65 27.24
C LYS A 11 -30.44 -17.29 26.68
N THR A 12 -29.65 -16.65 25.84
CA THR A 12 -29.99 -15.34 25.24
C THR A 12 -30.93 -15.47 24.04
N PHE A 13 -30.78 -16.51 23.21
CA PHE A 13 -31.76 -16.85 22.15
C PHE A 13 -33.16 -17.13 22.70
N ASP A 14 -33.20 -17.71 23.90
CA ASP A 14 -34.41 -18.04 24.63
C ASP A 14 -35.15 -16.79 25.14
N PHE A 15 -34.45 -15.67 25.37
CA PHE A 15 -35.06 -14.43 25.87
C PHE A 15 -35.68 -13.58 24.74
N VAL A 16 -35.05 -13.53 23.56
CA VAL A 16 -35.56 -12.81 22.38
C VAL A 16 -36.82 -13.47 21.80
N SER A 17 -36.89 -14.81 21.85
CA SER A 17 -38.02 -15.59 21.33
C SER A 17 -39.29 -15.57 22.22
N ARG A 18 -39.23 -14.91 23.40
CA ARG A 18 -40.34 -14.88 24.38
C ARG A 18 -41.20 -13.62 24.35
N LEU A 19 -40.84 -12.61 23.56
CA LEU A 19 -41.68 -11.44 23.36
C LEU A 19 -42.92 -11.80 22.54
N GLN A 20 -44.07 -11.25 22.92
CA GLN A 20 -45.36 -11.49 22.26
C GLN A 20 -45.29 -11.24 20.75
N VAL A 21 -44.50 -10.25 20.32
CA VAL A 21 -44.29 -9.93 18.90
C VAL A 21 -43.59 -11.07 18.16
N CYS A 22 -42.63 -11.74 18.80
CA CYS A 22 -41.75 -12.74 18.17
C CYS A 22 -42.42 -14.12 18.13
N GLN A 23 -43.45 -14.34 18.96
CA GLN A 23 -44.36 -15.50 18.93
C GLN A 23 -45.62 -15.30 18.07
N SER A 24 -45.86 -14.08 17.58
CA SER A 24 -47.06 -13.78 16.80
C SER A 24 -47.05 -14.51 15.44
N PRO A 25 -48.19 -14.96 14.92
CA PRO A 25 -48.22 -15.59 13.61
C PRO A 25 -47.87 -14.60 12.50
N ASP A 26 -47.35 -15.10 11.39
CA ASP A 26 -47.09 -14.26 10.22
C ASP A 26 -48.40 -13.65 9.71
N CYS A 27 -48.43 -12.33 9.54
CA CYS A 27 -49.68 -11.59 9.30
C CYS A 27 -50.31 -11.86 7.93
N GLY A 28 -49.60 -12.53 7.02
CA GLY A 28 -50.07 -12.88 5.67
C GLY A 28 -50.23 -11.70 4.70
N LYS A 29 -50.17 -10.46 5.20
CA LYS A 29 -50.53 -9.24 4.44
C LYS A 29 -49.33 -8.37 4.06
N CYS A 30 -48.25 -8.39 4.85
CA CYS A 30 -47.09 -7.57 4.58
C CYS A 30 -46.29 -8.08 3.37
N THR A 31 -45.44 -7.23 2.79
CA THR A 31 -44.62 -7.59 1.61
C THR A 31 -43.74 -8.82 1.85
N ALA A 32 -43.16 -8.95 3.04
CA ALA A 32 -42.37 -10.12 3.41
C ALA A 32 -43.23 -11.39 3.48
N CYS A 33 -44.42 -11.33 4.08
CA CYS A 33 -45.35 -12.46 4.11
C CYS A 33 -45.82 -12.86 2.71
N LYS A 34 -46.17 -11.90 1.85
CA LYS A 34 -46.58 -12.17 0.48
C LYS A 34 -45.50 -12.89 -0.35
N ASP A 35 -44.22 -12.71 0.00
CA ASP A 35 -43.12 -13.43 -0.65
C ASP A 35 -42.86 -14.82 -0.02
N MET A 36 -43.44 -15.17 1.12
CA MET A 36 -43.24 -16.50 1.70
C MET A 36 -43.99 -17.57 0.90
N ILE A 37 -43.35 -18.75 0.74
CA ILE A 37 -43.91 -19.90 0.00
C ILE A 37 -45.29 -20.31 0.53
N LYS A 38 -45.49 -20.30 1.85
CA LYS A 38 -46.77 -20.65 2.48
C LYS A 38 -47.92 -19.67 2.20
N PHE A 39 -47.61 -18.49 1.67
CA PHE A 39 -48.59 -17.50 1.22
C PHE A 39 -48.55 -17.32 -0.32
N GLY A 40 -47.94 -18.25 -1.06
CA GLY A 40 -47.88 -18.27 -2.52
C GLY A 40 -46.79 -17.39 -3.14
N GLY A 41 -45.82 -16.92 -2.35
CA GLY A 41 -44.71 -16.11 -2.82
C GLY A 41 -43.50 -16.90 -3.32
N SER A 42 -42.49 -16.19 -3.81
CA SER A 42 -41.30 -16.80 -4.45
C SER A 42 -40.29 -17.38 -3.47
N GLY A 43 -40.33 -16.96 -2.20
CA GLY A 43 -39.42 -17.35 -1.13
C GLY A 43 -37.99 -16.81 -1.27
N LYS A 44 -37.72 -15.96 -2.27
CA LYS A 44 -36.36 -15.51 -2.59
C LYS A 44 -35.82 -14.49 -1.59
N SER A 45 -36.68 -13.62 -1.05
CA SER A 45 -36.23 -12.56 -0.13
C SER A 45 -35.82 -13.08 1.25
N LYS A 46 -36.35 -14.25 1.65
CA LYS A 46 -36.14 -14.89 2.97
C LYS A 46 -36.36 -13.95 4.17
N GLN A 47 -37.21 -12.92 4.02
CA GLN A 47 -37.48 -11.95 5.08
C GLN A 47 -38.56 -12.44 6.04
N ALA A 48 -38.35 -12.22 7.34
CA ALA A 48 -39.39 -12.44 8.35
C ALA A 48 -40.55 -11.44 8.21
N CYS A 49 -41.74 -11.83 8.68
CA CYS A 49 -42.91 -10.97 8.72
C CYS A 49 -42.59 -9.62 9.40
N LYS A 50 -42.96 -8.51 8.77
CA LYS A 50 -42.71 -7.15 9.32
C LYS A 50 -43.34 -6.94 10.69
N GLN A 51 -44.51 -7.54 10.93
CA GLN A 51 -45.23 -7.45 12.21
C GLN A 51 -44.66 -8.40 13.28
N ARG A 52 -43.68 -9.23 12.91
CA ARG A 52 -43.01 -10.20 13.77
C ARG A 52 -41.52 -9.86 13.97
N ARG A 53 -41.09 -8.68 13.53
CA ARG A 53 -39.70 -8.21 13.74
C ARG A 53 -39.53 -7.90 15.22
N CYS A 54 -38.56 -8.56 15.84
CA CYS A 54 -38.33 -8.50 17.27
C CYS A 54 -37.56 -7.21 17.63
N PRO A 55 -38.12 -6.29 18.44
CA PRO A 55 -37.41 -5.05 18.81
C PRO A 55 -36.09 -5.33 19.55
N ASN A 56 -36.05 -6.38 20.37
CA ASN A 56 -34.85 -6.77 21.11
C ASN A 56 -33.75 -7.35 20.21
N LEU A 57 -34.09 -7.86 19.02
CA LEU A 57 -33.07 -8.28 18.06
C LEU A 57 -32.37 -7.07 17.46
N ALA A 58 -33.08 -5.98 17.18
CA ALA A 58 -32.49 -4.76 16.64
C ALA A 58 -31.58 -4.03 17.64
N VAL A 59 -31.91 -4.07 18.94
CA VAL A 59 -31.05 -3.52 20.00
C VAL A 59 -29.80 -4.39 20.18
N LYS A 60 -29.96 -5.72 20.19
CA LYS A 60 -28.82 -6.64 20.28
C LYS A 60 -27.91 -6.56 19.05
N GLU A 61 -28.46 -6.41 17.84
CA GLU A 61 -27.67 -6.18 16.63
C GLU A 61 -26.84 -4.89 16.73
N ALA A 62 -27.32 -3.86 17.43
CA ALA A 62 -26.53 -2.65 17.68
C ALA A 62 -25.49 -2.84 18.81
N GLU A 63 -25.82 -3.56 19.87
CA GLU A 63 -24.91 -3.83 20.99
C GLU A 63 -23.82 -4.87 20.64
N ASP A 64 -24.13 -5.88 19.83
CA ASP A 64 -23.19 -6.88 19.33
C ASP A 64 -22.18 -6.23 18.35
N ASP A 65 -22.57 -5.19 17.59
CA ASP A 65 -21.70 -4.44 16.67
C ASP A 65 -20.67 -3.56 17.42
N GLU A 66 -20.99 -3.14 18.65
CA GLU A 66 -20.05 -2.47 19.57
C GLU A 66 -19.09 -3.45 20.26
N ASN A 67 -19.40 -4.74 20.23
CA ASN A 67 -18.64 -5.79 20.89
C ASN A 67 -17.86 -6.62 19.87
N ILE A 68 -17.12 -5.92 18.98
CA ILE A 68 -16.08 -6.54 18.16
C ILE A 68 -15.11 -7.20 19.14
N GLU A 69 -15.26 -8.51 19.33
CA GLU A 69 -14.20 -9.32 19.89
C GLU A 69 -13.01 -9.05 18.97
N GLU A 70 -12.00 -8.36 19.49
CA GLU A 70 -10.66 -8.35 18.90
C GLU A 70 -10.20 -9.82 18.93
N GLU A 71 -10.71 -10.62 17.99
CA GLU A 71 -10.15 -11.91 17.68
C GLU A 71 -8.69 -11.59 17.40
N ASP A 72 -7.81 -12.14 18.22
CA ASP A 72 -6.36 -11.99 18.16
C ASP A 72 -5.90 -12.68 16.87
N VAL A 73 -6.24 -12.07 15.72
CA VAL A 73 -5.89 -12.59 14.41
C VAL A 73 -4.38 -12.51 14.39
N PRO A 74 -3.67 -13.64 14.26
CA PRO A 74 -2.23 -13.60 14.18
C PRO A 74 -1.89 -12.59 13.09
N ALA A 75 -1.17 -11.53 13.45
CA ALA A 75 -0.75 -10.52 12.49
C ALA A 75 0.10 -11.24 11.44
N GLU A 76 -0.54 -11.66 10.34
CA GLU A 76 0.16 -12.20 9.20
C GLU A 76 1.03 -11.06 8.71
N LYS A 77 2.34 -11.20 8.92
CA LYS A 77 3.32 -10.25 8.40
C LYS A 77 2.98 -10.03 6.94
N THR A 78 2.55 -8.82 6.61
CA THR A 78 2.09 -8.44 5.27
C THR A 78 3.18 -8.86 4.31
N LYS A 79 2.91 -9.89 3.49
CA LYS A 79 3.89 -10.36 2.49
C LYS A 79 4.21 -9.16 1.62
N LYS A 80 5.49 -8.80 1.51
CA LYS A 80 5.92 -7.68 0.67
C LYS A 80 5.55 -7.98 -0.78
N VAL A 81 4.42 -7.41 -1.25
CA VAL A 81 3.79 -7.67 -2.55
C VAL A 81 4.77 -7.45 -3.72
N LEU A 82 5.74 -6.55 -3.52
CA LEU A 82 6.76 -6.17 -4.50
C LEU A 82 7.96 -7.12 -4.53
N GLN A 83 8.06 -8.09 -3.62
CA GLN A 83 9.16 -9.07 -3.57
C GLN A 83 8.89 -10.36 -4.35
N THR A 84 7.70 -10.50 -4.96
CA THR A 84 7.38 -11.64 -5.82
C THR A 84 8.29 -11.69 -7.05
N LYS A 85 8.46 -12.88 -7.63
CA LYS A 85 9.30 -13.09 -8.80
C LYS A 85 8.79 -12.28 -10.01
N LYS A 86 9.67 -11.45 -10.55
CA LYS A 86 9.41 -10.64 -11.74
C LYS A 86 9.78 -11.41 -12.99
N LYS A 87 9.05 -11.19 -14.08
CA LYS A 87 9.30 -11.86 -15.36
C LYS A 87 10.31 -11.06 -16.17
N ARG A 88 11.39 -11.74 -16.54
CA ARG A 88 12.39 -11.22 -17.47
C ARG A 88 11.91 -11.35 -18.92
N GLN A 89 12.11 -10.31 -19.72
CA GLN A 89 11.84 -10.35 -21.16
C GLN A 89 12.97 -11.11 -21.89
N THR A 90 12.60 -12.07 -22.74
CA THR A 90 13.55 -12.93 -23.46
C THR A 90 14.13 -12.27 -24.72
N GLN A 91 13.41 -11.31 -25.31
CA GLN A 91 13.86 -10.49 -26.43
C GLN A 91 13.71 -9.02 -26.07
N SER A 92 14.82 -8.34 -25.87
CA SER A 92 14.84 -6.89 -25.64
C SER A 92 16.08 -6.28 -26.28
N LYS A 93 15.88 -5.30 -27.15
CA LYS A 93 16.95 -4.51 -27.73
C LYS A 93 17.23 -3.33 -26.80
N VAL A 94 18.33 -3.39 -26.07
CA VAL A 94 18.71 -2.37 -25.08
C VAL A 94 19.98 -1.64 -25.54
N ALA A 95 19.89 -0.33 -25.75
CA ALA A 95 21.02 0.51 -26.18
C ALA A 95 21.04 1.84 -25.41
N TRP A 96 22.20 2.28 -24.94
CA TRP A 96 22.31 3.61 -24.31
C TRP A 96 22.12 4.70 -25.35
N VAL A 97 21.54 5.82 -24.92
CA VAL A 97 21.35 6.99 -25.78
C VAL A 97 22.20 8.13 -25.21
N GLY A 98 23.30 8.43 -25.92
CA GLY A 98 24.29 9.43 -25.52
C GLY A 98 25.44 8.86 -24.69
N GLU A 99 26.35 9.74 -24.31
CA GLU A 99 27.55 9.41 -23.52
C GLU A 99 27.22 9.24 -22.02
N PRO A 100 28.05 8.50 -21.27
CA PRO A 100 27.94 8.42 -19.81
C PRO A 100 28.00 9.81 -19.16
N VAL A 101 27.15 10.06 -18.17
CA VAL A 101 27.14 11.33 -17.43
C VAL A 101 28.09 11.35 -16.25
N GLU A 102 28.34 10.19 -15.65
CA GLU A 102 29.20 10.04 -14.48
C GLU A 102 29.72 8.59 -14.44
N THR A 103 30.91 8.38 -13.89
CA THR A 103 31.43 7.04 -13.60
C THR A 103 31.83 6.97 -12.13
N VAL A 104 31.28 6.00 -11.42
CA VAL A 104 31.49 5.82 -9.97
C VAL A 104 31.90 4.37 -9.72
N GLY A 105 33.16 4.16 -9.38
CA GLY A 105 33.71 2.81 -9.26
C GLY A 105 33.58 2.03 -10.57
N LYS A 106 32.76 0.99 -10.57
CA LYS A 106 32.50 0.13 -11.75
C LYS A 106 31.20 0.48 -12.50
N ARG A 107 30.44 1.48 -12.05
CA ARG A 107 29.15 1.86 -12.62
C ARG A 107 29.33 3.09 -13.52
N GLN A 108 28.93 2.96 -14.78
CA GLN A 108 28.82 4.08 -15.72
C GLN A 108 27.36 4.52 -15.81
N TYR A 109 27.05 5.73 -15.39
CA TYR A 109 25.68 6.24 -15.33
C TYR A 109 25.30 6.94 -16.63
N TYR A 110 24.03 6.82 -17.02
CA TYR A 110 23.48 7.40 -18.25
C TYR A 110 22.20 8.20 -17.97
N LYS A 111 21.90 9.17 -18.83
CA LYS A 111 20.63 9.92 -18.78
C LYS A 111 19.46 9.15 -19.37
N LYS A 112 19.71 8.44 -20.47
CA LYS A 112 18.67 7.86 -21.33
C LYS A 112 19.08 6.49 -21.86
N VAL A 113 18.09 5.65 -22.09
CA VAL A 113 18.24 4.33 -22.72
C VAL A 113 17.13 4.11 -23.73
N SER A 114 17.46 3.46 -24.85
CA SER A 114 16.50 2.94 -25.80
C SER A 114 16.25 1.46 -25.49
N LEU A 115 14.99 1.13 -25.25
CA LEU A 115 14.48 -0.21 -25.00
C LEU A 115 13.42 -0.52 -26.05
N ASN A 116 13.67 -1.48 -26.94
CA ASN A 116 12.75 -1.84 -28.04
C ASN A 116 12.29 -0.63 -28.87
N ASP A 117 13.23 0.27 -29.17
CA ASP A 117 13.04 1.53 -29.90
C ASP A 117 12.19 2.59 -29.15
N GLU A 118 11.76 2.32 -27.91
CA GLU A 118 11.21 3.32 -26.98
C GLU A 118 12.33 3.94 -26.14
N VAL A 119 12.36 5.27 -25.99
CA VAL A 119 13.38 5.99 -25.20
C VAL A 119 12.85 6.26 -23.80
N LEU A 120 13.61 5.80 -22.81
CA LEU A 120 13.36 5.99 -21.38
C LEU A 120 14.43 6.89 -20.79
N GLU A 121 14.04 7.77 -19.88
CA GLU A 121 14.92 8.70 -19.17
C GLU A 121 14.81 8.54 -17.65
N VAL A 122 15.82 8.98 -16.91
CA VAL A 122 15.71 9.08 -15.44
C VAL A 122 14.53 10.01 -15.09
N GLY A 123 13.61 9.52 -14.25
CA GLY A 123 12.36 10.16 -13.87
C GLY A 123 11.13 9.57 -14.56
N ASP A 124 11.30 8.87 -15.70
CA ASP A 124 10.19 8.17 -16.35
C ASP A 124 9.67 7.03 -15.48
N CYS A 125 8.41 6.67 -15.70
CA CYS A 125 7.77 5.53 -15.05
C CYS A 125 7.62 4.35 -16.01
N VAL A 126 7.80 3.15 -15.50
CA VAL A 126 7.82 1.90 -16.27
C VAL A 126 6.97 0.83 -15.60
N SER A 127 6.49 -0.10 -16.42
CA SER A 127 5.84 -1.32 -15.95
C SER A 127 6.80 -2.51 -15.98
N VAL A 128 6.65 -3.40 -15.00
CA VAL A 128 7.37 -4.67 -14.88
C VAL A 128 6.36 -5.79 -14.66
N SER A 129 6.43 -6.83 -15.48
CA SER A 129 5.51 -7.96 -15.37
C SER A 129 5.89 -8.91 -14.22
N SER A 130 4.89 -9.47 -13.54
CA SER A 130 5.08 -10.60 -12.64
C SER A 130 5.27 -11.91 -13.42
N GLU A 131 5.90 -12.92 -12.81
CA GLU A 131 5.84 -14.30 -13.32
C GLU A 131 4.43 -14.90 -13.17
N ASP A 132 3.65 -14.42 -12.19
CA ASP A 132 2.26 -14.82 -11.98
C ASP A 132 1.32 -13.93 -12.83
N PRO A 133 0.57 -14.50 -13.81
CA PRO A 133 -0.36 -13.75 -14.64
C PRO A 133 -1.54 -13.13 -13.89
N SER A 134 -1.87 -13.62 -12.68
CA SER A 134 -2.94 -13.05 -11.86
C SER A 134 -2.51 -11.78 -11.11
N THR A 135 -1.20 -11.55 -11.01
CA THR A 135 -0.63 -10.36 -10.40
C THR A 135 -0.60 -9.22 -11.42
N PRO A 136 -1.20 -8.04 -11.11
CA PRO A 136 -1.12 -6.87 -11.97
C PRO A 136 0.32 -6.42 -12.23
N LEU A 137 0.52 -5.60 -13.26
CA LEU A 137 1.83 -5.01 -13.53
C LEU A 137 2.33 -4.18 -12.35
N TYR A 138 3.58 -4.41 -11.97
CA TYR A 138 4.32 -3.55 -11.05
C TYR A 138 4.70 -2.27 -11.77
N LEU A 139 4.59 -1.15 -11.07
CA LEU A 139 4.89 0.17 -11.62
C LEU A 139 6.03 0.78 -10.80
N ALA A 140 7.02 1.35 -11.49
CA ALA A 140 8.17 1.97 -10.84
C ALA A 140 8.58 3.25 -11.54
N ARG A 141 9.17 4.17 -10.79
CA ARG A 141 9.93 5.29 -11.33
C ARG A 141 11.39 4.90 -11.51
N ILE A 142 11.96 5.20 -12.67
CA ILE A 142 13.39 5.09 -12.92
C ILE A 142 14.10 6.21 -12.17
N THR A 143 14.91 5.87 -11.18
CA THR A 143 15.69 6.87 -10.42
C THR A 143 17.16 6.91 -10.82
N SER A 144 17.64 5.85 -11.48
CA SER A 144 19.02 5.76 -11.97
C SER A 144 19.11 4.78 -13.13
N LEU A 145 20.05 5.03 -14.04
CA LEU A 145 20.38 4.19 -15.18
C LEU A 145 21.89 4.03 -15.23
N TRP A 146 22.40 2.78 -15.26
CA TRP A 146 23.84 2.54 -15.35
C TRP A 146 24.18 1.22 -16.03
N GLU A 147 25.43 1.10 -16.46
CA GLU A 147 26.04 -0.17 -16.87
C GLU A 147 27.15 -0.56 -15.91
N ASP A 148 27.19 -1.82 -15.51
CA ASP A 148 28.29 -2.43 -14.78
C ASP A 148 28.56 -3.85 -15.29
N ASN A 149 29.40 -4.61 -14.58
CA ASN A 149 29.76 -5.98 -14.95
C ASN A 149 28.56 -6.94 -15.07
N ASN A 150 27.42 -6.61 -14.45
CA ASN A 150 26.20 -7.41 -14.52
C ASN A 150 25.34 -7.07 -15.75
N GLY A 151 25.67 -5.98 -16.46
CA GLY A 151 24.99 -5.52 -17.66
C GLY A 151 24.32 -4.16 -17.47
N LYS A 152 23.27 -3.92 -18.25
CA LYS A 152 22.52 -2.66 -18.28
C LYS A 152 21.41 -2.67 -17.24
N MET A 153 21.52 -1.78 -16.27
CA MET A 153 20.74 -1.76 -15.05
C MET A 153 19.94 -0.46 -14.91
N PHE A 154 18.91 -0.52 -14.09
CA PHE A 154 18.16 0.64 -13.60
C PHE A 154 17.78 0.45 -12.14
N HIS A 155 17.55 1.56 -11.42
CA HIS A 155 17.06 1.53 -10.05
C HIS A 155 15.57 1.87 -10.07
N ALA A 156 14.76 0.89 -9.70
CA ALA A 156 13.31 0.97 -9.65
C ALA A 156 12.87 1.49 -8.28
N HIS A 157 12.22 2.65 -8.22
CA HIS A 157 11.48 3.08 -7.04
C HIS A 157 10.01 2.72 -7.23
N TRP A 158 9.53 1.75 -6.45
CA TRP A 158 8.23 1.14 -6.66
C TRP A 158 7.08 2.03 -6.21
N PHE A 159 5.99 1.95 -6.98
CA PHE A 159 4.67 2.39 -6.55
C PHE A 159 3.88 1.19 -6.02
N LEU A 160 3.03 1.45 -5.03
CA LEU A 160 2.05 0.50 -4.53
C LEU A 160 0.66 0.88 -5.08
N ARG A 161 -0.11 -0.11 -5.52
CA ARG A 161 -1.51 0.13 -5.92
C ARG A 161 -2.38 0.34 -4.69
N GLY A 162 -3.41 1.20 -4.80
CA GLY A 162 -4.35 1.48 -3.71
C GLY A 162 -4.94 0.21 -3.07
N ILE A 163 -5.22 -0.83 -3.86
CA ILE A 163 -5.78 -2.10 -3.40
C ILE A 163 -4.89 -2.86 -2.41
N HIS A 164 -3.58 -2.56 -2.38
CA HIS A 164 -2.63 -3.16 -1.44
C HIS A 164 -2.38 -2.28 -0.21
N THR A 165 -3.08 -1.16 -0.09
CA THR A 165 -3.12 -0.35 1.14
C THR A 165 -4.29 -0.79 2.01
N VAL A 166 -4.44 -0.17 3.20
CA VAL A 166 -5.62 -0.37 4.05
C VAL A 166 -6.96 -0.05 3.37
N LEU A 167 -6.95 0.73 2.27
CA LEU A 167 -8.17 1.07 1.52
C LEU A 167 -8.77 -0.14 0.76
N GLY A 168 -7.94 -1.12 0.40
CA GLY A 168 -8.37 -2.31 -0.33
C GLY A 168 -9.15 -1.97 -1.62
N GLU A 169 -10.21 -2.72 -1.88
CA GLU A 169 -11.07 -2.57 -3.06
C GLU A 169 -11.81 -1.21 -3.13
N SER A 170 -11.80 -0.43 -2.05
CA SER A 170 -12.40 0.91 -2.04
C SER A 170 -11.51 1.98 -2.66
N SER A 171 -10.24 1.67 -2.96
CA SER A 171 -9.32 2.58 -3.63
C SER A 171 -9.63 2.75 -5.12
N ASP A 172 -9.24 3.88 -5.69
CA ASP A 172 -9.30 4.07 -7.15
C ASP A 172 -8.32 3.10 -7.85
N PRO A 173 -8.76 2.31 -8.84
CA PRO A 173 -7.91 1.36 -9.56
C PRO A 173 -6.69 1.98 -10.26
N LEU A 174 -6.75 3.27 -10.59
CA LEU A 174 -5.69 4.04 -11.24
C LEU A 174 -4.82 4.83 -10.27
N GLU A 175 -5.20 4.88 -8.99
CA GLU A 175 -4.42 5.54 -7.95
C GLU A 175 -3.30 4.63 -7.43
N LEU A 176 -2.12 5.23 -7.38
CA LEU A 176 -0.91 4.67 -6.82
C LEU A 176 -0.50 5.47 -5.57
N VAL A 177 0.33 4.86 -4.74
CA VAL A 177 1.01 5.53 -3.64
C VAL A 177 2.50 5.26 -3.70
N ILE A 178 3.30 6.23 -3.26
CA ILE A 178 4.74 6.06 -3.11
C ILE A 178 5.01 5.27 -1.83
N VAL A 179 5.92 4.30 -1.90
CA VAL A 179 6.39 3.55 -0.72
C VAL A 179 7.92 3.59 -0.64
N ASP A 180 8.48 3.21 0.51
CA ASP A 180 9.93 3.07 0.72
C ASP A 180 10.45 1.70 0.28
N GLU A 181 10.09 1.33 -0.94
CA GLU A 181 10.56 0.11 -1.58
C GLU A 181 11.22 0.41 -2.92
N CYS A 182 12.44 -0.09 -3.09
CA CYS A 182 13.21 0.11 -4.31
C CYS A 182 14.18 -1.05 -4.55
N GLU A 183 14.57 -1.27 -5.80
CA GLU A 183 15.40 -2.41 -6.20
C GLU A 183 16.29 -2.08 -7.42
N ASP A 184 17.52 -2.59 -7.43
CA ASP A 184 18.40 -2.61 -8.62
C ASP A 184 17.96 -3.75 -9.55
N MET A 185 17.64 -3.43 -10.81
CA MET A 185 17.15 -4.41 -11.78
C MET A 185 17.81 -4.29 -13.15
N LEU A 186 17.82 -5.39 -13.91
CA LEU A 186 18.22 -5.37 -15.32
C LEU A 186 17.13 -4.70 -16.17
N LEU A 187 17.54 -3.90 -17.16
CA LEU A 187 16.61 -3.19 -18.06
C LEU A 187 15.68 -4.12 -18.87
N ASN A 188 16.03 -5.40 -19.02
CA ASN A 188 15.17 -6.39 -19.68
C ASN A 188 14.00 -6.90 -18.81
N TYR A 189 13.83 -6.40 -17.59
CA TYR A 189 12.59 -6.63 -16.83
C TYR A 189 11.50 -5.60 -17.16
N VAL A 190 11.88 -4.46 -17.73
CA VAL A 190 10.94 -3.44 -18.15
C VAL A 190 10.09 -3.97 -19.30
N GLN A 191 8.77 -3.92 -19.13
CA GLN A 191 7.80 -4.27 -20.16
C GLN A 191 7.51 -3.09 -21.09
N GLY A 192 7.43 -1.87 -20.55
CA GLY A 192 7.23 -0.65 -21.33
C GLY A 192 7.01 0.59 -20.46
N LYS A 193 7.04 1.76 -21.09
CA LYS A 193 6.76 3.04 -20.43
C LYS A 193 5.29 3.16 -20.01
N VAL A 194 5.07 3.80 -18.87
CA VAL A 194 3.74 4.19 -18.36
C VAL A 194 3.75 5.66 -17.97
N ASN A 195 2.56 6.27 -17.96
CA ASN A 195 2.40 7.66 -17.53
C ASN A 195 1.92 7.68 -16.08
N VAL A 196 2.65 8.36 -15.19
CA VAL A 196 2.26 8.50 -13.79
C VAL A 196 2.28 9.97 -13.41
N MET A 197 1.10 10.54 -13.22
CA MET A 197 0.92 11.95 -12.88
C MET A 197 0.96 12.15 -11.36
N TYR A 198 1.69 13.16 -10.90
CA TYR A 198 1.54 13.64 -9.52
C TYR A 198 0.36 14.59 -9.42
N LYS A 199 -0.70 14.17 -8.73
CA LYS A 199 -1.87 15.00 -8.42
C LYS A 199 -1.61 15.79 -7.14
N ALA A 200 -0.91 16.91 -7.27
CA ALA A 200 -0.71 17.83 -6.16
C ALA A 200 -2.04 18.48 -5.73
N PRO A 201 -2.22 18.82 -4.45
CA PRO A 201 -3.30 19.70 -4.04
C PRO A 201 -3.23 21.03 -4.81
N SER A 202 -4.38 21.58 -5.18
CA SER A 202 -4.45 22.91 -5.79
C SER A 202 -4.08 24.00 -4.76
N ASP A 203 -3.65 25.16 -5.24
CA ASP A 203 -3.33 26.30 -4.38
C ASP A 203 -4.53 26.77 -3.54
N ASN A 204 -5.75 26.51 -4.05
CA ASN A 204 -7.02 26.85 -3.43
C ASN A 204 -7.75 25.63 -2.83
N TRP A 205 -7.04 24.53 -2.55
CA TRP A 205 -7.62 23.27 -2.06
C TRP A 205 -8.58 23.45 -0.86
N PHE A 206 -8.25 24.38 0.04
CA PHE A 206 -9.08 24.69 1.21
C PHE A 206 -10.48 25.25 0.87
N MET A 207 -10.68 25.73 -0.37
CA MET A 207 -11.95 26.29 -0.87
C MET A 207 -12.75 25.30 -1.74
N GLU A 208 -12.22 24.11 -2.03
CA GLU A 208 -12.84 23.15 -2.94
C GLU A 208 -13.89 22.26 -2.27
N GLY A 209 -14.05 22.38 -0.94
CA GLY A 209 -15.05 21.64 -0.19
C GLY A 209 -16.49 21.97 -0.65
N GLY A 210 -17.25 20.94 -1.01
CA GLY A 210 -18.66 21.08 -1.41
C GLY A 210 -18.88 21.54 -2.85
N VAL A 211 -17.81 21.65 -3.66
CA VAL A 211 -17.94 21.83 -5.11
C VAL A 211 -18.28 20.48 -5.75
N ASP A 212 -19.27 20.47 -6.65
CA ASP A 212 -19.62 19.29 -7.44
C ASP A 212 -18.58 19.14 -8.55
N VAL A 213 -17.55 18.34 -8.26
CA VAL A 213 -16.47 18.03 -9.20
C VAL A 213 -16.58 16.57 -9.63
N ASP A 214 -16.39 16.32 -10.92
CA ASP A 214 -16.20 14.97 -11.44
C ASP A 214 -15.00 14.35 -10.72
N LEU A 215 -15.25 13.28 -9.97
CA LEU A 215 -14.25 12.57 -9.17
C LEU A 215 -13.20 11.89 -10.05
N LYS A 216 -13.46 11.78 -11.36
CA LYS A 216 -12.55 11.16 -12.31
C LYS A 216 -11.29 12.02 -12.50
N VAL A 217 -10.17 11.54 -11.98
CA VAL A 217 -8.87 12.24 -12.09
C VAL A 217 -8.27 12.08 -13.48
N ILE A 218 -8.30 10.87 -14.03
CA ILE A 218 -7.77 10.52 -15.35
C ILE A 218 -8.66 9.48 -16.05
N ASP A 219 -8.55 9.41 -17.37
CA ASP A 219 -9.15 8.35 -18.17
C ASP A 219 -8.34 7.05 -18.09
N ASP A 220 -9.03 5.91 -18.06
CA ASP A 220 -8.39 4.59 -18.12
C ASP A 220 -8.04 4.25 -19.57
N ASP A 221 -6.77 4.45 -19.93
CA ASP A 221 -6.15 4.01 -21.18
C ASP A 221 -5.31 2.72 -21.00
N GLY A 222 -5.34 2.13 -19.80
CA GLY A 222 -4.53 0.97 -19.40
C GLY A 222 -3.04 1.25 -19.16
N LYS A 223 -2.58 2.51 -19.27
CA LYS A 223 -1.16 2.91 -19.15
C LYS A 223 -0.93 4.19 -18.35
N SER A 224 -1.98 4.91 -18.00
CA SER A 224 -1.97 6.15 -17.25
C SER A 224 -2.45 5.91 -15.82
N PHE A 225 -1.70 6.44 -14.87
CA PHE A 225 -1.94 6.33 -13.44
C PHE A 225 -1.68 7.69 -12.78
N PHE A 226 -2.12 7.85 -11.55
CA PHE A 226 -1.79 9.03 -10.76
C PHE A 226 -1.43 8.64 -9.32
N TYR A 227 -0.74 9.54 -8.62
CA TYR A 227 -0.54 9.42 -7.18
C TYR A 227 -0.64 10.80 -6.53
N GLN A 228 -1.00 10.80 -5.25
CA GLN A 228 -1.07 12.01 -4.42
C GLN A 228 -0.35 11.83 -3.08
N PHE A 229 -0.20 10.60 -2.59
CA PHE A 229 0.35 10.31 -1.27
C PHE A 229 1.58 9.41 -1.30
N TRP A 230 2.38 9.53 -0.24
CA TRP A 230 3.28 8.49 0.24
C TRP A 230 2.55 7.66 1.31
N TYR A 231 2.84 6.37 1.37
CA TYR A 231 2.15 5.43 2.25
C TYR A 231 3.14 4.68 3.14
N ASP A 232 2.92 4.78 4.45
CA ASP A 232 3.57 3.95 5.45
C ASP A 232 2.80 2.63 5.59
N THR A 233 3.42 1.54 5.13
CA THR A 233 2.81 0.21 5.17
C THR A 233 2.72 -0.39 6.57
N GLU A 234 3.53 0.08 7.52
CA GLU A 234 3.57 -0.45 8.89
C GLU A 234 2.47 0.19 9.74
N PHE A 235 2.26 1.49 9.58
CA PHE A 235 1.30 2.25 10.39
C PHE A 235 0.02 2.65 9.65
N ALA A 236 -0.15 2.20 8.40
CA ALA A 236 -1.26 2.54 7.53
C ALA A 236 -1.48 4.06 7.38
N ARG A 237 -0.39 4.83 7.25
CA ARG A 237 -0.42 6.29 7.19
C ARG A 237 -0.29 6.78 5.75
N PHE A 238 -1.20 7.67 5.34
CA PHE A 238 -1.08 8.43 4.10
C PHE A 238 -0.50 9.81 4.42
N GLU A 239 0.64 10.14 3.83
CA GLU A 239 1.32 11.41 4.05
C GLU A 239 1.61 12.12 2.73
N THR A 240 1.95 13.41 2.84
CA THR A 240 2.42 14.17 1.69
C THR A 240 3.73 13.56 1.18
N PRO A 241 3.88 13.34 -0.14
CA PRO A 241 5.10 12.82 -0.72
C PRO A 241 6.35 13.58 -0.24
N PRO A 242 7.39 12.89 0.27
CA PRO A 242 8.59 13.54 0.78
C PRO A 242 9.28 14.36 -0.30
N LYS A 243 9.61 15.62 0.02
CA LYS A 243 10.45 16.47 -0.84
C LYS A 243 11.86 15.94 -0.79
N THR A 244 12.31 15.26 -1.85
CA THR A 244 13.71 14.87 -1.97
C THR A 244 14.45 16.01 -2.66
N GLU A 245 15.25 16.78 -1.92
CA GLU A 245 16.09 17.82 -2.52
C GLU A 245 17.09 17.15 -3.48
N GLN A 246 16.91 17.39 -4.78
CA GLN A 246 17.86 16.94 -5.79
C GLN A 246 19.07 17.86 -5.71
N SER A 247 20.14 17.43 -5.04
CA SER A 247 21.43 18.12 -5.20
C SER A 247 21.84 18.04 -6.68
N THR A 248 22.38 19.14 -7.21
CA THR A 248 22.82 19.22 -8.62
C THR A 248 23.84 18.14 -8.97
N ASP A 249 24.59 17.68 -7.98
CA ASP A 249 25.71 16.74 -8.14
C ASP A 249 25.25 15.28 -8.25
N CYS A 250 24.05 14.94 -7.78
CA CYS A 250 23.58 13.54 -7.68
C CYS A 250 22.29 13.25 -8.46
N LYS A 251 21.85 14.14 -9.36
CA LYS A 251 20.54 14.06 -10.04
C LYS A 251 20.24 12.72 -10.72
N PHE A 252 21.25 12.00 -11.23
CA PHE A 252 21.08 10.75 -11.99
C PHE A 252 21.26 9.47 -11.15
N ARG A 253 21.48 9.62 -9.84
CA ARG A 253 21.81 8.53 -8.90
C ARG A 253 21.06 8.61 -7.57
N LEU A 254 20.08 9.52 -7.47
CA LEU A 254 19.36 9.80 -6.23
C LEU A 254 18.00 9.10 -6.21
N CYS A 255 17.81 8.22 -5.23
CA CYS A 255 16.53 7.59 -4.94
C CYS A 255 16.07 8.02 -3.53
N GLY A 256 14.93 8.71 -3.44
CA GLY A 256 14.39 9.16 -2.16
C GLY A 256 14.10 8.01 -1.20
N SER A 257 13.69 6.85 -1.72
CA SER A 257 13.49 5.63 -0.92
C SER A 257 14.79 5.13 -0.28
N CYS A 258 15.90 5.09 -1.04
CA CYS A 258 17.21 4.71 -0.50
C CYS A 258 17.69 5.67 0.59
N VAL A 259 17.49 6.98 0.40
CA VAL A 259 17.88 8.00 1.39
C VAL A 259 17.13 7.76 2.70
N ARG A 260 15.79 7.69 2.66
CA ARG A 260 14.97 7.48 3.86
C ARG A 260 15.23 6.14 4.52
N THR A 261 15.37 5.06 3.73
CA THR A 261 15.69 3.74 4.27
C THR A 261 17.03 3.74 4.98
N LYS A 262 18.05 4.36 4.38
CA LYS A 262 19.35 4.51 5.01
C LYS A 262 19.26 5.33 6.30
N GLU A 263 18.59 6.49 6.29
CA GLU A 263 18.41 7.31 7.50
C GLU A 263 17.73 6.52 8.63
N ARG A 264 16.68 5.75 8.34
CA ARG A 264 16.02 4.86 9.30
C ARG A 264 16.98 3.79 9.84
N ASP A 265 17.68 3.09 8.95
CA ASP A 265 18.64 2.06 9.35
C ASP A 265 19.76 2.62 10.24
N GLU A 266 20.20 3.86 9.98
CA GLU A 266 21.19 4.54 10.79
C GLU A 266 20.67 4.94 12.18
N GLN A 267 19.39 5.29 12.30
CA GLN A 267 18.75 5.61 13.59
C GLN A 267 18.53 4.39 14.48
N GLU A 268 18.35 3.21 13.88
CA GLU A 268 18.22 1.92 14.60
C GLU A 268 19.57 1.37 15.11
N VAL A 269 20.69 1.99 14.74
CA VAL A 269 22.03 1.59 15.23
C VAL A 269 22.51 2.60 16.27
N PRO A 270 22.75 2.19 17.54
CA PRO A 270 23.38 3.06 18.52
C PRO A 270 24.77 3.51 18.06
N ARG A 271 25.04 4.81 18.08
CA ARG A 271 26.33 5.39 17.69
C ARG A 271 26.90 6.23 18.82
N ALA A 272 28.11 5.90 19.26
CA ALA A 272 28.84 6.71 20.23
C ALA A 272 29.66 7.79 19.52
N PHE A 273 29.73 8.98 20.11
CA PHE A 273 30.41 10.15 19.54
C PHE A 273 31.35 10.77 20.56
N GLU A 274 32.31 11.56 20.05
CA GLU A 274 33.30 12.28 20.86
C GLU A 274 34.05 11.35 21.85
N PRO A 275 35.02 10.55 21.35
CA PRO A 275 35.83 9.68 22.20
C PRO A 275 36.54 10.48 23.30
N LEU A 276 36.44 10.00 24.54
CA LEU A 276 37.09 10.58 25.71
C LEU A 276 38.38 9.81 26.04
N GLN A 277 39.34 10.51 26.64
CA GLN A 277 40.53 9.87 27.17
C GLN A 277 40.15 9.02 28.39
N ASN A 278 40.65 7.79 28.41
CA ASN A 278 40.51 6.91 29.55
C ASN A 278 41.79 6.98 30.37
N GLU A 279 41.74 7.66 31.52
CA GLU A 279 42.89 7.80 32.43
C GLU A 279 43.14 6.54 33.25
N ASP A 280 42.09 5.72 33.43
CA ASP A 280 42.20 4.41 34.06
C ASP A 280 42.62 3.40 32.98
N SER A 281 43.69 2.62 33.20
CA SER A 281 44.21 1.67 32.19
C SER A 281 43.32 0.43 32.00
N ASP A 282 42.00 0.58 32.09
CA ASP A 282 41.04 -0.46 31.78
C ASP A 282 40.80 -0.54 30.26
N ASN A 283 40.34 -1.70 29.78
CA ASN A 283 40.16 -1.96 28.34
C ASN A 283 38.90 -1.28 27.75
N LYS A 284 38.38 -0.22 28.38
CA LYS A 284 37.15 0.44 27.93
C LYS A 284 37.46 1.67 27.09
N ALA A 285 36.58 1.96 26.14
CA ALA A 285 36.54 3.21 25.41
C ALA A 285 35.41 4.07 25.97
N LEU A 286 35.72 5.30 26.36
CA LEU A 286 34.74 6.26 26.88
C LEU A 286 34.35 7.24 25.77
N TYR A 287 33.12 7.74 25.81
CA TYR A 287 32.54 8.64 24.83
C TYR A 287 31.70 9.69 25.55
N ALA A 288 31.63 10.91 25.02
CA ALA A 288 30.93 12.02 25.67
C ALA A 288 29.40 11.86 25.58
N PHE A 289 28.91 11.30 24.47
CA PHE A 289 27.49 11.01 24.27
C PHE A 289 27.30 9.87 23.26
N ALA A 290 26.08 9.33 23.22
CA ALA A 290 25.65 8.40 22.19
C ALA A 290 24.31 8.85 21.59
N CYS A 291 24.10 8.58 20.31
CA CYS A 291 22.79 8.75 19.67
C CYS A 291 22.15 7.40 19.39
N PHE A 292 20.85 7.29 19.69
CA PHE A 292 20.04 6.13 19.37
C PHE A 292 18.60 6.56 19.11
N LYS A 293 17.98 6.08 18.02
CA LYS A 293 16.60 6.44 17.63
C LYS A 293 16.34 7.94 17.53
N GLY A 294 17.34 8.69 17.08
CA GLY A 294 17.27 10.16 16.97
C GLY A 294 17.39 10.90 18.28
N GLU A 295 17.56 10.22 19.42
CA GLU A 295 17.79 10.82 20.73
C GLU A 295 19.28 10.78 21.09
N GLN A 296 19.75 11.80 21.81
CA GLN A 296 21.12 11.90 22.32
C GLN A 296 21.14 11.62 23.83
N PHE A 297 22.10 10.80 24.27
CA PHE A 297 22.29 10.33 25.64
C PHE A 297 23.68 10.66 26.16
#